data_AF-A0AAN5BSF4-F1
#
_entry.id   AF-A0AAN5BSF4-F1
#
_cell.length_a   1.000
_cell.length_b   1.000
_cell.length_c   1.000
_cell.angle_alpha   90.00
_cell.angle_beta   90.00
_cell.angle_gamma   90.00
#
_symmetry.space_group_name_H-M   'P 1'
#
loop_
_entity.id
_entity.type
_entity.pdbx_description
1 polymer ?
#
loop_
_entity_poly.entity_id
_entity_poly.type
_entity_poly.pdbx_seq_one_letter_code
_entity_poly.pdbx_strand_id
1 'polypeptide(L)'
;MSVLAELGSLSVEFTRLAQLTRDDKYYDAIARITNELEKFQSQTSMPGLWPMKVDASGCTVAQSPTGHEAPRDLPRNSSTPTATQTPAEGIISYPTDAESYRILLESRQLHENAQPAIYNTNPQIPDPKAHEIPTSTGDTAGYCRGGLTSAPGPQQFGLAAPGDSTYEYLPKEYMLLGGLNEQYRTMYEKTADAARKHLLFRPMIKDDRDIRFLATVTKPRLDAEFVYQYEGAHLTCFAGGMFAIGSKLFGIDNDLKLAAKLTDGCVWAYESTKTGIMPEQFQMIPCKEDEPCVWDEAKYWKALDPNEKERIAWGKQQKELSAKMEEKKEEVRGIQTNGTSPVPRSHREKRNPERGNWHVIASPTHTPKPSDSSDVKGRDPKGPSIDPTPSHEEFALSRIQNEHLPPGVVRINSRIYLLRPEAIESVFIMYRLTGDEYWREKGWKMFEAIAKYTRTEIAHATIKDVTVDKPPKSDEMQSFWLAETLKYFYLLFSEPNVVDLDEYVL
;
A
#
# COMPACT_ATOMS: atom_id res chain seq x y z
N MET A 1 4.51 -19.10 -9.69
CA MET A 1 4.22 -18.23 -8.53
C MET A 1 3.14 -17.22 -8.91
N SER A 2 2.05 -17.23 -8.16
CA SER A 2 0.88 -16.36 -8.33
C SER A 2 0.60 -15.63 -7.02
N VAL A 3 -0.09 -14.49 -7.10
CA VAL A 3 -0.65 -13.81 -5.93
C VAL A 3 -1.86 -14.60 -5.40
N LEU A 4 -2.05 -14.62 -4.08
CA LEU A 4 -3.18 -15.29 -3.46
C LEU A 4 -4.52 -14.60 -3.78
N ALA A 5 -4.61 -13.28 -3.60
CA ALA A 5 -5.82 -12.49 -3.88
C ALA A 5 -6.32 -12.64 -5.33
N GLU A 6 -5.43 -12.41 -6.32
CA GLU A 6 -5.71 -12.57 -7.77
C GLU A 6 -6.25 -13.96 -8.14
N LEU A 7 -5.92 -15.00 -7.37
CA LEU A 7 -6.31 -16.38 -7.65
C LEU A 7 -7.64 -16.77 -6.98
N GLY A 8 -7.88 -16.34 -5.74
CA GLY A 8 -9.08 -16.70 -4.99
C GLY A 8 -10.28 -15.76 -5.23
N SER A 9 -10.02 -14.51 -5.64
CA SER A 9 -11.04 -13.46 -5.78
C SER A 9 -11.67 -13.46 -7.17
N LEU A 10 -12.17 -14.63 -7.58
CA LEU A 10 -12.82 -14.86 -8.88
C LEU A 10 -14.13 -15.65 -8.76
N SER A 11 -14.42 -16.24 -7.59
CA SER A 11 -15.56 -17.17 -7.45
C SER A 11 -16.89 -16.45 -7.68
N VAL A 12 -17.10 -15.30 -7.01
CA VAL A 12 -18.39 -14.59 -6.97
C VAL A 12 -18.83 -14.19 -8.38
N GLU A 13 -17.93 -13.64 -9.19
CA GLU A 13 -18.23 -13.22 -10.57
C GLU A 13 -18.40 -14.41 -11.50
N PHE A 14 -17.55 -15.44 -11.42
CA PHE A 14 -17.58 -16.58 -12.34
C PHE A 14 -18.74 -17.54 -12.02
N THR A 15 -19.06 -17.75 -10.74
CA THR A 15 -20.29 -18.41 -10.27
C THR A 15 -21.51 -17.64 -10.76
N ARG A 16 -21.57 -16.31 -10.56
CA ARG A 16 -22.72 -15.53 -11.02
C ARG A 16 -22.84 -15.51 -12.55
N LEU A 17 -21.72 -15.48 -13.27
CA LEU A 17 -21.70 -15.56 -14.73
C LEU A 17 -22.20 -16.93 -15.22
N ALA A 18 -21.81 -18.03 -14.57
CA ALA A 18 -22.36 -19.36 -14.86
C ALA A 18 -23.87 -19.43 -14.61
N GLN A 19 -24.35 -18.94 -13.46
CA GLN A 19 -25.79 -18.87 -13.13
C GLN A 19 -26.60 -18.10 -14.18
N LEU A 20 -26.07 -16.98 -14.70
CA LEU A 20 -26.76 -16.13 -15.67
C LEU A 20 -26.69 -16.67 -17.10
N THR A 21 -25.55 -17.24 -17.51
CA THR A 21 -25.33 -17.72 -18.89
C THR A 21 -25.77 -19.18 -19.10
N ARG A 22 -25.85 -19.97 -18.02
CA ARG A 22 -25.99 -21.44 -18.05
C ARG A 22 -24.85 -22.14 -18.78
N ASP A 23 -23.66 -21.55 -18.71
CA ASP A 23 -22.42 -22.12 -19.24
C ASP A 23 -21.50 -22.47 -18.06
N ASP A 24 -21.52 -23.74 -17.66
CA ASP A 24 -20.87 -24.22 -16.44
C ASP A 24 -19.34 -24.00 -16.46
N LYS A 25 -18.71 -23.78 -17.64
CA LYS A 25 -17.25 -23.62 -17.78
C LYS A 25 -16.66 -22.53 -16.88
N TYR A 26 -17.45 -21.50 -16.55
CA TYR A 26 -17.02 -20.41 -15.67
C TYR A 26 -16.92 -20.88 -14.21
N TYR A 27 -17.94 -21.58 -13.72
CA TYR A 27 -17.91 -22.22 -12.41
C TYR A 27 -16.85 -23.33 -12.33
N ASP A 28 -16.76 -24.14 -13.39
CA ASP A 28 -15.82 -25.26 -13.50
C ASP A 28 -14.35 -24.82 -13.43
N ALA A 29 -14.04 -23.59 -13.84
CA ALA A 29 -12.72 -22.99 -13.70
C ALA A 29 -12.40 -22.62 -12.25
N ILE A 30 -13.29 -21.90 -11.56
CA ILE A 30 -13.06 -21.45 -10.17
C ILE A 30 -13.22 -22.58 -9.15
N ALA A 31 -14.06 -23.58 -9.42
CA ALA A 31 -14.24 -24.73 -8.54
C ALA A 31 -12.95 -25.57 -8.46
N ARG A 32 -12.16 -25.65 -9.54
CA ARG A 32 -10.84 -26.30 -9.53
C ARG A 32 -9.85 -25.57 -8.63
N ILE A 33 -9.86 -24.23 -8.64
CA ILE A 33 -9.02 -23.40 -7.78
C ILE A 33 -9.42 -23.58 -6.30
N THR A 34 -10.72 -23.46 -6.01
CA THR A 34 -11.32 -23.63 -4.68
C THR A 34 -10.99 -24.99 -4.06
N ASN A 35 -11.10 -26.06 -4.85
CA ASN A 35 -10.77 -27.42 -4.41
C ASN A 35 -9.29 -27.60 -4.05
N GLU A 36 -8.35 -26.90 -4.71
CA GLU A 36 -6.93 -26.94 -4.34
C GLU A 36 -6.58 -25.99 -3.20
N LEU A 37 -7.28 -24.86 -3.06
CA LEU A 37 -7.18 -23.99 -1.89
C LEU A 37 -7.57 -24.75 -0.62
N GLU A 38 -8.73 -25.41 -0.60
CA GLU A 38 -9.19 -26.19 0.58
C GLU A 38 -8.19 -27.26 1.00
N LYS A 39 -7.69 -28.05 0.04
CA LYS A 39 -6.68 -29.10 0.29
C LYS A 39 -5.40 -28.51 0.88
N PHE A 40 -4.94 -27.40 0.33
CA PHE A 40 -3.67 -26.78 0.71
C PHE A 40 -3.75 -26.04 2.05
N GLN A 41 -4.92 -25.48 2.43
CA GLN A 41 -5.12 -24.65 3.63
C GLN A 41 -4.65 -25.30 4.94
N SER A 42 -4.85 -26.62 5.07
CA SER A 42 -4.45 -27.40 6.25
C SER A 42 -3.00 -27.92 6.20
N GLN A 43 -2.29 -27.70 5.09
CA GLN A 43 -0.92 -28.18 4.83
C GLN A 43 0.13 -27.06 4.82
N THR A 44 -0.28 -25.80 5.01
CA THR A 44 0.64 -24.65 5.03
C THR A 44 1.44 -24.63 6.34
N SER A 45 2.48 -23.78 6.41
CA SER A 45 3.23 -23.61 7.67
C SER A 45 2.43 -22.91 8.77
N MET A 46 1.29 -22.28 8.44
CA MET A 46 0.32 -21.69 9.37
C MET A 46 -1.10 -22.20 9.03
N PRO A 47 -1.46 -23.44 9.44
CA PRO A 47 -2.70 -24.08 9.01
C PRO A 47 -3.95 -23.23 9.29
N GLY A 48 -4.82 -23.15 8.29
CA GLY A 48 -5.98 -22.25 8.26
C GLY A 48 -5.75 -20.99 7.40
N LEU A 49 -4.50 -20.60 7.15
CA LEU A 49 -4.14 -19.49 6.26
C LEU A 49 -3.24 -19.95 5.11
N TRP A 50 -3.38 -19.33 3.95
CA TRP A 50 -2.51 -19.53 2.80
C TRP A 50 -1.37 -18.49 2.78
N PRO A 51 -0.18 -18.85 2.25
CA PRO A 51 0.83 -17.85 1.95
C PRO A 51 0.30 -16.88 0.89
N MET A 52 0.53 -15.58 1.08
CA MET A 52 0.19 -14.49 0.14
C MET A 52 0.76 -14.68 -1.29
N LYS A 53 1.74 -15.57 -1.44
CA LYS A 53 2.33 -16.00 -2.72
C LYS A 53 2.36 -17.51 -2.79
N VAL A 54 1.60 -18.07 -3.73
CA VAL A 54 1.46 -19.51 -3.96
C VAL A 54 2.21 -19.90 -5.23
N ASP A 55 2.51 -21.19 -5.40
CA ASP A 55 2.79 -21.72 -6.74
C ASP A 55 1.62 -22.56 -7.25
N ALA A 56 1.02 -22.08 -8.33
CA ALA A 56 -0.10 -22.68 -9.05
C ALA A 56 0.33 -23.33 -10.38
N SER A 57 1.64 -23.54 -10.57
CA SER A 57 2.19 -24.28 -11.73
C SER A 57 1.71 -25.75 -11.77
N GLY A 58 1.31 -26.32 -10.63
CA GLY A 58 0.97 -27.73 -10.51
C GLY A 58 2.13 -28.69 -10.75
N CYS A 59 3.37 -28.18 -10.75
CA CYS A 59 4.59 -28.91 -11.12
C CYS A 59 5.56 -29.00 -9.94
N THR A 60 6.02 -30.22 -9.60
CA THR A 60 7.15 -30.38 -8.70
C THR A 60 8.44 -30.10 -9.45
N VAL A 61 9.23 -29.11 -9.02
CA VAL A 61 10.56 -28.86 -9.57
C VAL A 61 11.45 -30.07 -9.31
N ALA A 62 11.78 -30.81 -10.38
CA ALA A 62 12.76 -31.88 -10.32
C ALA A 62 14.11 -31.31 -9.89
N GLN A 63 14.73 -31.89 -8.84
CA GLN A 63 16.06 -31.47 -8.40
C GLN A 63 17.08 -31.81 -9.50
N SER A 64 17.45 -30.81 -10.30
CA SER A 64 18.43 -31.00 -11.38
C SER A 64 19.79 -31.38 -10.80
N PRO A 65 20.45 -32.45 -11.29
CA PRO A 65 21.83 -32.74 -10.96
C PRO A 65 22.74 -31.54 -11.27
N THR A 66 23.77 -31.33 -10.45
CA THR A 66 24.64 -30.16 -10.56
C THR A 66 25.51 -30.19 -11.82
N GLY A 67 25.30 -29.22 -12.71
CA GLY A 67 26.32 -28.74 -13.64
C GLY A 67 26.16 -29.13 -15.10
N HIS A 68 25.67 -28.19 -15.91
CA HIS A 68 26.20 -27.91 -17.24
C HIS A 68 26.13 -26.40 -17.51
N GLU A 69 27.20 -25.81 -18.04
CA GLU A 69 27.24 -24.38 -18.37
C GLU A 69 26.51 -24.12 -19.70
N ALA A 70 25.62 -23.13 -19.71
CA ALA A 70 24.95 -22.67 -20.92
C ALA A 70 25.78 -21.56 -21.61
N PRO A 71 26.09 -21.68 -22.92
CA PRO A 71 26.78 -20.62 -23.65
C PRO A 71 25.98 -19.31 -23.69
N ARG A 72 26.70 -18.18 -23.65
CA ARG A 72 26.13 -16.86 -23.92
C ARG A 72 26.13 -16.59 -25.43
N ASP A 73 24.99 -16.09 -25.93
CA ASP A 73 24.87 -14.92 -26.84
C ASP A 73 23.64 -15.05 -27.76
N LEU A 74 22.66 -14.16 -27.59
CA LEU A 74 21.65 -13.84 -28.60
C LEU A 74 21.34 -12.33 -28.60
N PRO A 75 21.11 -11.67 -29.75
CA PRO A 75 21.01 -10.20 -29.82
C PRO A 75 19.71 -9.62 -29.26
N ARG A 76 19.81 -8.43 -28.65
CA ARG A 76 18.70 -7.68 -28.07
C ARG A 76 18.08 -6.71 -29.08
N ASN A 77 17.09 -7.17 -29.85
CA ASN A 77 16.32 -6.29 -30.73
C ASN A 77 15.34 -5.41 -29.94
N SER A 78 15.51 -4.10 -30.01
CA SER A 78 14.61 -3.10 -29.41
C SER A 78 13.83 -2.35 -30.49
N SER A 79 12.54 -2.64 -30.64
CA SER A 79 11.61 -1.89 -31.51
C SER A 79 10.58 -1.15 -30.68
N THR A 80 10.72 0.17 -30.61
CA THR A 80 9.80 1.05 -29.86
C THR A 80 8.55 1.33 -30.71
N PRO A 81 7.32 1.14 -30.20
CA PRO A 81 6.11 1.56 -30.90
C PRO A 81 6.02 3.09 -30.97
N THR A 82 5.82 3.64 -32.17
CA THR A 82 5.60 5.08 -32.37
C THR A 82 4.20 5.46 -31.90
N ALA A 83 4.09 6.47 -31.03
CA ALA A 83 2.80 7.02 -30.63
C ALA A 83 2.12 7.74 -31.82
N THR A 84 0.91 7.29 -32.17
CA THR A 84 0.06 7.95 -33.16
C THR A 84 -0.74 9.07 -32.49
N GLN A 85 -0.76 10.26 -33.10
CA GLN A 85 -1.42 11.44 -32.54
C GLN A 85 -2.95 11.34 -32.67
N THR A 86 -3.66 11.53 -31.57
CA THR A 86 -5.12 11.68 -31.55
C THR A 86 -5.50 13.11 -31.96
N PRO A 87 -6.56 13.33 -32.78
CA PRO A 87 -7.05 14.68 -33.07
C PRO A 87 -7.52 15.42 -31.81
N ALA A 88 -7.36 16.74 -31.79
CA ALA A 88 -7.84 17.58 -30.70
C ALA A 88 -9.35 17.85 -30.84
N GLU A 89 -10.16 17.20 -30.02
CA GLU A 89 -11.57 17.56 -29.85
C GLU A 89 -11.73 18.75 -28.90
N GLY A 90 -12.82 19.52 -29.09
CA GLY A 90 -12.99 20.83 -28.46
C GLY A 90 -13.25 20.76 -26.95
N ILE A 91 -12.94 21.87 -26.25
CA ILE A 91 -13.21 22.02 -24.82
C ILE A 91 -14.73 22.04 -24.59
N ILE A 92 -15.29 20.90 -24.21
CA ILE A 92 -16.65 20.82 -23.68
C ILE A 92 -16.60 21.21 -22.21
N SER A 93 -17.28 22.31 -21.85
CA SER A 93 -17.50 22.68 -20.46
C SER A 93 -18.49 21.67 -19.85
N TYR A 94 -18.01 20.78 -18.99
CA TYR A 94 -18.88 19.90 -18.23
C TYR A 94 -19.70 20.68 -17.18
N PRO A 95 -20.93 20.26 -16.88
CA PRO A 95 -21.74 20.93 -15.86
C PRO A 95 -21.20 20.67 -14.44
N THR A 96 -21.60 21.49 -13.47
CA THR A 96 -21.08 21.42 -12.08
C THR A 96 -22.18 21.32 -11.01
N ASP A 97 -23.45 21.25 -11.41
CA ASP A 97 -24.60 21.02 -10.53
C ASP A 97 -25.39 19.77 -10.93
N ALA A 98 -26.24 19.28 -10.02
CA ALA A 98 -26.94 18.01 -10.20
C ALA A 98 -28.05 18.05 -11.26
N GLU A 99 -28.72 19.19 -11.48
CA GLU A 99 -29.83 19.26 -12.45
C GLU A 99 -29.30 19.41 -13.87
N SER A 100 -28.24 20.18 -14.07
CA SER A 100 -27.55 20.24 -15.37
C SER A 100 -26.85 18.93 -15.73
N TYR A 101 -26.40 18.14 -14.75
CA TYR A 101 -26.00 16.74 -14.97
C TYR A 101 -27.18 15.83 -15.33
N ARG A 102 -28.34 15.98 -14.68
CA ARG A 102 -29.58 15.26 -15.03
C ARG A 102 -29.96 15.50 -16.49
N ILE A 103 -29.99 16.76 -16.92
CA ILE A 103 -30.28 17.18 -18.29
C ILE A 103 -29.22 16.64 -19.27
N LEU A 104 -27.93 16.66 -18.91
CA LEU A 104 -26.86 16.08 -19.73
C LEU A 104 -27.07 14.57 -19.95
N LEU A 105 -27.43 13.83 -18.91
CA LEU A 105 -27.70 12.39 -18.97
C LEU A 105 -28.97 12.06 -19.75
N GLU A 106 -30.04 12.86 -19.60
CA GLU A 106 -31.27 12.74 -20.41
C GLU A 106 -31.03 13.07 -21.91
N SER A 107 -30.04 13.91 -22.22
CA SER A 107 -29.71 14.34 -23.59
C SER A 107 -28.80 13.38 -24.37
N ARG A 108 -28.06 12.49 -23.70
CA ARG A 108 -27.06 11.61 -24.33
C ARG A 108 -27.57 10.19 -24.51
N GLN A 109 -27.43 9.66 -25.74
CA GLN A 109 -27.40 8.22 -25.91
C GLN A 109 -26.10 7.66 -25.33
N LEU A 110 -26.20 6.65 -24.46
CA LEU A 110 -25.10 6.12 -23.63
C LEU A 110 -23.92 5.47 -24.40
N HIS A 111 -23.88 5.59 -25.72
CA HIS A 111 -22.90 4.93 -26.59
C HIS A 111 -21.92 5.88 -27.30
N GLU A 112 -22.20 7.19 -27.41
CA GLU A 112 -21.43 8.09 -28.29
C GLU A 112 -19.94 8.24 -27.91
N ASN A 113 -19.61 8.14 -26.61
CA ASN A 113 -18.22 8.21 -26.11
C ASN A 113 -17.68 6.87 -25.60
N ALA A 114 -18.44 5.77 -25.76
CA ALA A 114 -17.98 4.45 -25.39
C ALA A 114 -17.03 3.93 -26.47
N GLN A 115 -15.72 4.14 -26.31
CA GLN A 115 -14.73 3.53 -27.21
C GLN A 115 -14.95 2.00 -27.22
N PRO A 116 -15.27 1.39 -28.38
CA PRO A 116 -15.38 -0.05 -28.46
C PRO A 116 -14.03 -0.69 -28.15
N ALA A 117 -14.01 -1.75 -27.36
CA ALA A 117 -12.81 -2.57 -27.23
C ALA A 117 -12.45 -3.13 -28.61
N ILE A 118 -11.34 -2.67 -29.20
CA ILE A 118 -10.89 -3.07 -30.53
C ILE A 118 -10.27 -4.48 -30.45
N TYR A 119 -11.15 -5.48 -30.34
CA TYR A 119 -10.82 -6.83 -30.76
C TYR A 119 -10.52 -6.79 -32.26
N ASN A 120 -9.35 -7.29 -32.68
CA ASN A 120 -8.95 -7.25 -34.09
C ASN A 120 -9.89 -8.13 -34.94
N THR A 121 -10.92 -7.53 -35.53
CA THR A 121 -11.88 -8.18 -36.44
C THR A 121 -11.27 -8.38 -37.82
N ASN A 122 -10.19 -9.16 -37.89
CA ASN A 122 -9.69 -9.69 -39.14
C ASN A 122 -9.31 -11.17 -38.91
N PRO A 123 -10.23 -12.11 -39.16
CA PRO A 123 -9.95 -13.53 -39.00
C PRO A 123 -8.99 -13.98 -40.11
N GLN A 124 -7.69 -13.83 -39.88
CA GLN A 124 -6.72 -14.72 -40.48
C GLN A 124 -7.11 -16.13 -40.04
N ILE A 125 -7.69 -16.89 -40.96
CA ILE A 125 -7.94 -18.32 -40.81
C ILE A 125 -6.59 -18.94 -40.41
N PRO A 126 -6.44 -19.47 -39.19
CA PRO A 126 -5.20 -20.13 -38.83
C PRO A 126 -4.99 -21.30 -39.79
N ASP A 127 -3.77 -21.47 -40.29
CA ASP A 127 -3.40 -22.71 -40.97
C ASP A 127 -3.81 -23.87 -40.04
N PRO A 128 -4.58 -24.88 -40.52
CA PRO A 128 -4.98 -26.03 -39.71
C PRO A 128 -3.81 -26.82 -39.07
N LYS A 129 -2.55 -26.49 -39.40
CA LYS A 129 -1.33 -27.02 -38.80
C LYS A 129 -0.62 -26.08 -37.82
N ALA A 130 -1.11 -24.85 -37.63
CA ALA A 130 -0.42 -23.79 -36.87
C ALA A 130 -0.89 -23.61 -35.40
N HIS A 131 -1.77 -24.46 -34.90
CA HIS A 131 -2.02 -24.61 -33.46
C HIS A 131 -2.24 -26.07 -33.04
N GLU A 132 -1.33 -26.95 -33.44
CA GLU A 132 -1.02 -28.07 -32.56
C GLU A 132 -0.48 -27.48 -31.24
N ILE A 133 -1.19 -27.71 -30.13
CA ILE A 133 -0.60 -27.59 -28.80
C ILE A 133 0.65 -28.49 -28.82
N PRO A 134 1.82 -28.05 -28.35
CA PRO A 134 2.99 -28.91 -28.26
C PRO A 134 2.70 -30.12 -27.37
N THR A 135 2.28 -31.23 -27.98
CA THR A 135 2.19 -32.53 -27.32
C THR A 135 3.60 -32.90 -26.93
N SER A 136 3.92 -32.75 -25.64
CA SER A 136 5.28 -32.90 -25.12
C SER A 136 5.78 -34.33 -25.33
N THR A 137 6.48 -34.55 -26.46
CA THR A 137 7.16 -35.79 -26.84
C THR A 137 8.44 -35.97 -26.03
N GLY A 138 8.31 -35.90 -24.71
CA GLY A 138 9.41 -35.90 -23.74
C GLY A 138 8.96 -35.49 -22.34
N ASP A 139 8.53 -36.47 -21.55
CA ASP A 139 8.69 -36.61 -20.08
C ASP A 139 8.20 -35.50 -19.10
N THR A 140 7.70 -34.34 -19.55
CA THR A 140 7.16 -33.30 -18.62
C THR A 140 5.91 -33.76 -17.86
N ALA A 141 5.10 -34.64 -18.47
CA ALA A 141 3.88 -35.18 -17.88
C ALA A 141 4.09 -36.02 -16.60
N GLY A 142 5.32 -36.43 -16.28
CA GLY A 142 5.63 -37.12 -15.02
C GLY A 142 5.69 -36.20 -13.80
N TYR A 143 5.99 -34.91 -14.00
CA TYR A 143 6.36 -33.97 -12.94
C TYR A 143 5.27 -32.95 -12.59
N CYS A 144 4.22 -32.82 -13.41
CA CYS A 144 3.10 -31.91 -13.18
C CYS A 144 1.83 -32.70 -12.90
N ARG A 145 1.30 -32.58 -11.67
CA ARG A 145 0.11 -33.29 -11.18
C ARG A 145 -1.04 -32.36 -10.79
N GLY A 146 -0.88 -31.05 -10.99
CA GLY A 146 -1.81 -30.04 -10.49
C GLY A 146 -1.55 -29.71 -9.01
N GLY A 147 -2.48 -28.98 -8.41
CA GLY A 147 -2.43 -28.57 -7.00
C GLY A 147 -1.72 -27.23 -6.75
N LEU A 148 -1.99 -26.67 -5.56
CA LEU A 148 -1.35 -25.47 -5.05
C LEU A 148 -0.27 -25.82 -4.02
N THR A 149 0.84 -25.09 -4.05
CA THR A 149 1.93 -25.23 -3.06
C THR A 149 2.43 -23.86 -2.60
N SER A 150 3.28 -23.84 -1.57
CA SER A 150 3.94 -22.60 -1.13
C SER A 150 5.00 -22.17 -2.13
N ALA A 151 5.05 -20.88 -2.49
CA ALA A 151 6.16 -20.36 -3.30
C ALA A 151 7.52 -20.55 -2.56
N PRO A 152 8.63 -20.80 -3.29
CA PRO A 152 9.95 -20.92 -2.67
C PRO A 152 10.42 -19.64 -1.97
N GLY A 153 11.00 -19.79 -0.77
CA GLY A 153 11.54 -18.69 0.03
C GLY A 153 10.69 -18.34 1.26
N PRO A 154 10.82 -17.12 1.80
CA PRO A 154 10.03 -16.64 2.93
C PRO A 154 8.52 -16.63 2.61
N GLN A 155 7.72 -17.25 3.48
CA GLN A 155 6.26 -17.25 3.37
C GLN A 155 5.69 -16.11 4.20
N GLN A 156 4.65 -15.43 3.71
CA GLN A 156 3.96 -14.36 4.43
C GLN A 156 2.47 -14.69 4.53
N PHE A 157 1.90 -14.50 5.71
CA PHE A 157 0.51 -14.81 6.06
C PHE A 157 -0.14 -13.59 6.69
N GLY A 158 -1.40 -13.33 6.38
CA GLY A 158 -2.13 -12.17 6.86
C GLY A 158 -3.37 -11.89 6.00
N LEU A 159 -4.24 -11.01 6.47
CA LEU A 159 -5.43 -10.51 5.76
C LEU A 159 -5.19 -9.09 5.20
N ALA A 160 -3.93 -8.73 4.95
CA ALA A 160 -3.57 -7.57 4.15
C ALA A 160 -3.32 -7.98 2.69
N ALA A 161 -3.09 -7.01 1.82
CA ALA A 161 -2.63 -7.31 0.47
C ALA A 161 -1.28 -8.05 0.49
N PRO A 162 -1.07 -9.05 -0.39
CA PRO A 162 -1.96 -9.46 -1.47
C PRO A 162 -2.66 -10.81 -1.19
N GLY A 163 -3.32 -10.93 -0.02
CA GLY A 163 -4.09 -12.12 0.39
C GLY A 163 -5.51 -11.86 0.89
N ASP A 164 -5.78 -10.65 1.40
CA ASP A 164 -7.08 -10.02 1.65
C ASP A 164 -8.32 -10.69 1.01
N SER A 165 -8.62 -10.40 -0.26
CA SER A 165 -9.94 -10.67 -0.83
C SER A 165 -10.23 -12.17 -1.08
N THR A 166 -9.20 -13.03 -1.07
CA THR A 166 -9.39 -14.50 -1.09
C THR A 166 -10.07 -15.00 0.18
N TYR A 167 -9.88 -14.34 1.33
CA TYR A 167 -10.58 -14.67 2.57
C TYR A 167 -11.99 -14.06 2.62
N GLU A 168 -12.13 -12.86 2.05
CA GLU A 168 -13.40 -12.13 1.93
C GLU A 168 -14.43 -12.86 1.06
N TYR A 169 -13.98 -13.51 -0.02
CA TYR A 169 -14.83 -14.24 -0.95
C TYR A 169 -15.43 -15.50 -0.32
N LEU A 170 -14.87 -16.04 0.77
CA LEU A 170 -15.38 -17.25 1.42
C LEU A 170 -16.82 -17.08 1.96
N PRO A 171 -17.14 -16.10 2.82
CA PRO A 171 -18.52 -15.85 3.23
C PRO A 171 -19.39 -15.30 2.08
N LYS A 172 -18.84 -14.44 1.21
CA LYS A 172 -19.58 -13.84 0.07
C LYS A 172 -20.06 -14.90 -0.93
N GLU A 173 -19.25 -15.91 -1.23
CA GLU A 173 -19.61 -17.04 -2.10
C GLU A 173 -20.61 -18.00 -1.43
N TYR A 174 -20.49 -18.23 -0.11
CA TYR A 174 -21.47 -19.02 0.63
C TYR A 174 -22.87 -18.37 0.59
N MET A 175 -22.94 -17.04 0.69
CA MET A 175 -24.19 -16.27 0.46
C MET A 175 -24.71 -16.42 -0.97
N LEU A 176 -23.85 -16.23 -1.98
CA LEU A 176 -24.22 -16.33 -3.39
C LEU A 176 -24.78 -17.71 -3.79
N LEU A 177 -24.31 -18.77 -3.12
CA LEU A 177 -24.77 -20.15 -3.29
C LEU A 177 -25.94 -20.52 -2.36
N GLY A 178 -26.54 -19.56 -1.64
CA GLY A 178 -27.68 -19.79 -0.75
C GLY A 178 -27.38 -20.73 0.41
N GLY A 179 -26.13 -20.79 0.87
CA GLY A 179 -25.65 -21.70 1.90
C GLY A 179 -25.53 -23.17 1.48
N LEU A 180 -25.60 -23.49 0.18
CA LEU A 180 -25.64 -24.87 -0.30
C LEU A 180 -24.26 -25.54 -0.45
N ASN A 181 -23.15 -24.83 -0.21
CA ASN A 181 -21.79 -25.38 -0.34
C ASN A 181 -20.92 -25.11 0.90
N GLU A 182 -20.91 -26.09 1.81
CA GLU A 182 -20.16 -26.08 3.07
C GLU A 182 -18.63 -26.00 2.91
N GLN A 183 -18.07 -26.16 1.70
CA GLN A 183 -16.64 -25.96 1.42
C GLN A 183 -16.18 -24.54 1.80
N TYR A 184 -16.97 -23.53 1.43
CA TYR A 184 -16.64 -22.13 1.69
C TYR A 184 -16.75 -21.77 3.18
N ARG A 185 -17.77 -22.28 3.87
CA ARG A 185 -17.87 -22.25 5.34
C ARG A 185 -16.64 -22.87 5.99
N THR A 186 -16.31 -24.11 5.58
CA THR A 186 -15.22 -24.89 6.16
C THR A 186 -13.87 -24.18 6.01
N MET A 187 -13.63 -23.52 4.88
CA MET A 187 -12.44 -22.69 4.70
C MET A 187 -12.49 -21.38 5.50
N TYR A 188 -13.65 -20.73 5.61
CA TYR A 188 -13.82 -19.52 6.41
C TYR A 188 -13.58 -19.78 7.90
N GLU A 189 -14.19 -20.83 8.48
CA GLU A 189 -14.04 -21.14 9.92
C GLU A 189 -12.58 -21.41 10.29
N LYS A 190 -11.85 -22.18 9.47
CA LYS A 190 -10.39 -22.40 9.61
C LYS A 190 -9.58 -21.10 9.50
N THR A 191 -9.96 -20.20 8.60
CA THR A 191 -9.32 -18.87 8.44
C THR A 191 -9.58 -18.00 9.66
N ALA A 192 -10.82 -17.95 10.13
CA ALA A 192 -11.23 -17.14 11.27
C ALA A 192 -10.54 -17.60 12.56
N ASP A 193 -10.43 -18.92 12.80
CA ASP A 193 -9.67 -19.48 13.91
C ASP A 193 -8.18 -19.16 13.83
N ALA A 194 -7.57 -19.33 12.66
CA ALA A 194 -6.15 -19.01 12.48
C ALA A 194 -5.89 -17.50 12.62
N ALA A 195 -6.77 -16.64 12.12
CA ALA A 195 -6.67 -15.19 12.28
C ALA A 195 -6.83 -14.75 13.74
N ARG A 196 -7.83 -15.28 14.47
CA ARG A 196 -8.01 -15.08 15.92
C ARG A 196 -6.76 -15.46 16.71
N LYS A 197 -6.12 -16.58 16.35
CA LYS A 197 -5.01 -17.20 17.10
C LYS A 197 -3.62 -16.69 16.73
N HIS A 198 -3.41 -16.22 15.50
CA HIS A 198 -2.08 -15.92 14.97
C HIS A 198 -1.89 -14.51 14.39
N LEU A 199 -2.97 -13.76 14.12
CA LEU A 199 -2.86 -12.42 13.54
C LEU A 199 -3.42 -11.34 14.48
N LEU A 200 -4.46 -11.65 15.26
CA LEU A 200 -5.18 -10.69 16.08
C LEU A 200 -4.33 -10.09 17.20
N PHE A 201 -4.33 -8.76 17.33
CA PHE A 201 -3.74 -8.06 18.48
C PHE A 201 -4.56 -6.85 18.92
N ARG A 202 -4.44 -6.49 20.20
CA ARG A 202 -4.86 -5.17 20.72
C ARG A 202 -3.65 -4.23 20.71
N PRO A 203 -3.72 -3.05 20.09
CA PRO A 203 -2.63 -2.08 20.11
C PRO A 203 -2.56 -1.32 21.45
N MET A 204 -1.37 -0.87 21.82
CA MET A 204 -1.13 0.00 22.97
C MET A 204 -1.29 1.47 22.56
N ILE A 205 -2.40 2.08 22.97
CA ILE A 205 -2.84 3.44 22.59
C ILE A 205 -3.11 4.29 23.85
N LYS A 206 -3.24 5.61 23.69
CA LYS A 206 -3.44 6.53 24.84
C LYS A 206 -4.89 6.66 25.32
N ASP A 207 -5.87 6.20 24.54
CA ASP A 207 -7.31 6.42 24.76
C ASP A 207 -8.09 5.19 25.30
N ASP A 208 -7.40 4.10 25.67
CA ASP A 208 -7.94 2.83 26.25
C ASP A 208 -9.08 2.14 25.43
N ARG A 209 -9.35 2.63 24.22
CA ARG A 209 -10.35 2.10 23.28
C ARG A 209 -10.05 0.63 22.96
N ASP A 210 -11.02 -0.26 23.14
CA ASP A 210 -10.80 -1.72 23.03
C ASP A 210 -10.79 -2.22 21.57
N ILE A 211 -10.03 -1.56 20.70
CA ILE A 211 -9.90 -1.85 19.27
C ILE A 211 -9.00 -3.07 18.98
N ARG A 212 -9.08 -3.61 17.76
CA ARG A 212 -8.21 -4.70 17.29
C ARG A 212 -7.64 -4.40 15.90
N PHE A 213 -6.47 -4.99 15.63
CA PHE A 213 -5.86 -5.05 14.30
C PHE A 213 -5.39 -6.50 14.03
N LEU A 214 -5.04 -6.78 12.76
CA LEU A 214 -4.48 -8.05 12.32
C LEU A 214 -3.06 -7.81 11.83
N ALA A 215 -2.09 -8.51 12.42
CA ALA A 215 -0.68 -8.46 12.04
C ALA A 215 -0.42 -9.27 10.76
N THR A 216 0.62 -8.91 10.01
CA THR A 216 1.21 -9.77 8.97
C THR A 216 2.34 -10.60 9.57
N VAL A 217 2.36 -11.91 9.33
CA VAL A 217 3.37 -12.84 9.88
C VAL A 217 4.23 -13.42 8.77
N THR A 218 5.55 -13.30 8.91
CA THR A 218 6.54 -13.88 8.00
C THR A 218 7.15 -15.13 8.63
N LYS A 219 7.22 -16.23 7.87
CA LYS A 219 7.99 -17.45 8.17
C LYS A 219 9.23 -17.47 7.26
N PRO A 220 10.42 -17.06 7.74
CA PRO A 220 11.58 -16.83 6.87
C PRO A 220 12.14 -18.11 6.23
N ARG A 221 12.01 -19.23 6.95
CA ARG A 221 12.37 -20.60 6.56
C ARG A 221 11.47 -21.56 7.35
N LEU A 222 11.40 -22.83 6.96
CA LEU A 222 10.54 -23.84 7.62
C LEU A 222 10.95 -24.07 9.10
N ASP A 223 12.24 -24.00 9.38
CA ASP A 223 12.87 -24.17 10.71
C ASP A 223 12.93 -22.89 11.55
N ALA A 224 12.81 -21.71 10.94
CA ALA A 224 12.91 -20.42 11.63
C ALA A 224 11.61 -20.04 12.35
N GLU A 225 11.72 -19.28 13.43
CA GLU A 225 10.54 -18.74 14.14
C GLU A 225 9.72 -17.75 13.30
N PHE A 226 8.46 -17.58 13.68
CA PHE A 226 7.56 -16.60 13.05
C PHE A 226 7.93 -15.17 13.46
N VAL A 227 7.98 -14.27 12.46
CA VAL A 227 8.30 -12.85 12.62
C VAL A 227 7.04 -12.02 12.36
N TYR A 228 6.54 -11.36 13.39
CA TYR A 228 5.28 -10.61 13.38
C TYR A 228 5.51 -9.14 13.02
N GLN A 229 4.67 -8.61 12.14
CA GLN A 229 4.57 -7.19 11.81
C GLN A 229 3.22 -6.67 12.33
N TYR A 230 3.25 -6.06 13.50
CA TYR A 230 2.09 -5.48 14.18
C TYR A 230 1.71 -4.15 13.49
N GLU A 231 1.03 -4.27 12.36
CA GLU A 231 0.64 -3.16 11.50
C GLU A 231 -0.87 -2.91 11.50
N GLY A 232 -1.24 -1.70 11.12
CA GLY A 232 -2.54 -1.39 10.54
C GLY A 232 -2.32 -1.06 9.07
N ALA A 233 -3.04 -1.75 8.19
CA ALA A 233 -3.09 -1.46 6.76
C ALA A 233 -4.53 -1.14 6.36
N HIS A 234 -4.72 -0.16 5.50
CA HIS A 234 -6.06 0.26 5.03
C HIS A 234 -6.78 -0.91 4.33
N LEU A 235 -6.05 -1.63 3.46
CA LEU A 235 -6.46 -2.88 2.82
C LEU A 235 -6.85 -4.04 3.77
N THR A 236 -6.63 -3.94 5.08
CA THR A 236 -7.09 -4.95 6.05
C THR A 236 -8.43 -4.56 6.69
N CYS A 237 -8.94 -3.35 6.44
CA CYS A 237 -10.13 -2.84 7.10
C CYS A 237 -11.43 -3.54 6.70
N PHE A 238 -11.50 -4.19 5.52
CA PHE A 238 -12.64 -5.03 5.12
C PHE A 238 -12.91 -6.18 6.11
N ALA A 239 -11.88 -6.60 6.87
CA ALA A 239 -11.98 -7.73 7.79
C ALA A 239 -13.05 -7.50 8.87
N GLY A 240 -13.34 -6.24 9.24
CA GLY A 240 -14.48 -5.91 10.11
C GLY A 240 -15.81 -6.41 9.53
N GLY A 241 -16.14 -6.03 8.30
CA GLY A 241 -17.32 -6.49 7.58
C GLY A 241 -17.32 -8.00 7.34
N MET A 242 -16.17 -8.58 6.94
CA MET A 242 -16.03 -10.02 6.72
C MET A 242 -16.34 -10.84 8.00
N PHE A 243 -15.79 -10.45 9.16
CA PHE A 243 -16.09 -11.11 10.44
C PHE A 243 -17.54 -10.87 10.89
N ALA A 244 -18.13 -9.70 10.60
CA ALA A 244 -19.52 -9.41 10.94
C ALA A 244 -20.49 -10.31 10.15
N ILE A 245 -20.27 -10.44 8.84
CA ILE A 245 -21.02 -11.33 7.95
C ILE A 245 -20.84 -12.79 8.39
N GLY A 246 -19.60 -13.26 8.54
CA GLY A 246 -19.32 -14.65 8.95
C GLY A 246 -19.94 -15.02 10.30
N SER A 247 -19.94 -14.11 11.28
CA SER A 247 -20.62 -14.31 12.58
C SER A 247 -22.13 -14.57 12.41
N LYS A 248 -22.80 -13.83 11.51
CA LYS A 248 -24.23 -13.96 11.24
C LYS A 248 -24.56 -15.23 10.44
N LEU A 249 -23.81 -15.51 9.37
CA LEU A 249 -24.05 -16.66 8.48
C LEU A 249 -23.85 -17.99 9.21
N PHE A 250 -22.76 -18.11 9.96
CA PHE A 250 -22.30 -19.40 10.50
C PHE A 250 -22.67 -19.59 11.97
N GLY A 251 -23.23 -18.56 12.62
CA GLY A 251 -23.61 -18.58 14.04
C GLY A 251 -22.41 -18.53 15.00
N ILE A 252 -21.31 -17.90 14.59
CA ILE A 252 -20.08 -17.88 15.39
C ILE A 252 -20.20 -16.81 16.49
N ASP A 253 -20.41 -17.28 17.71
CA ASP A 253 -20.55 -16.46 18.90
C ASP A 253 -19.33 -15.55 19.13
N ASN A 254 -19.62 -14.31 19.53
CA ASN A 254 -18.67 -13.21 19.75
C ASN A 254 -17.94 -12.65 18.51
N ASP A 255 -17.98 -13.28 17.33
CA ASP A 255 -17.31 -12.71 16.15
C ASP A 255 -17.89 -11.36 15.72
N LEU A 256 -19.20 -11.10 15.92
CA LEU A 256 -19.78 -9.77 15.71
C LEU A 256 -19.20 -8.71 16.67
N LYS A 257 -18.73 -9.10 17.86
CA LYS A 257 -18.01 -8.21 18.79
C LYS A 257 -16.55 -8.02 18.38
N LEU A 258 -15.93 -9.03 17.78
CA LEU A 258 -14.59 -8.94 17.21
C LEU A 258 -14.59 -8.01 15.98
N ALA A 259 -15.55 -8.21 15.07
CA ALA A 259 -15.85 -7.36 13.93
C ALA A 259 -15.99 -5.89 14.31
N ALA A 260 -16.83 -5.59 15.32
CA ALA A 260 -16.98 -4.23 15.85
C ALA A 260 -15.63 -3.62 16.25
N LYS A 261 -14.74 -4.38 16.91
CA LYS A 261 -13.42 -3.90 17.35
C LYS A 261 -12.39 -3.76 16.22
N LEU A 262 -12.52 -4.56 15.15
CA LEU A 262 -11.72 -4.43 13.93
C LEU A 262 -12.15 -3.17 13.15
N THR A 263 -13.45 -3.01 12.89
CA THR A 263 -14.02 -1.82 12.26
C THR A 263 -13.68 -0.56 13.07
N ASP A 264 -13.87 -0.59 14.38
CA ASP A 264 -13.56 0.55 15.25
C ASP A 264 -12.06 0.85 15.37
N GLY A 265 -11.19 -0.14 15.12
CA GLY A 265 -9.75 0.06 14.95
C GLY A 265 -9.41 0.87 13.70
N CYS A 266 -10.07 0.59 12.58
CA CYS A 266 -9.95 1.41 11.38
C CYS A 266 -10.55 2.81 11.56
N VAL A 267 -11.69 2.94 12.25
CA VAL A 267 -12.25 4.25 12.62
C VAL A 267 -11.28 5.03 13.53
N TRP A 268 -10.66 4.38 14.53
CA TRP A 268 -9.60 4.99 15.34
C TRP A 268 -8.41 5.44 14.48
N ALA A 269 -8.00 4.64 13.48
CA ALA A 269 -6.92 5.00 12.58
C ALA A 269 -7.24 6.25 11.73
N TYR A 270 -8.50 6.42 11.30
CA TYR A 270 -8.98 7.67 10.68
C TYR A 270 -8.92 8.83 11.68
N GLU A 271 -9.45 8.66 12.89
CA GLU A 271 -9.47 9.70 13.93
C GLU A 271 -8.08 10.06 14.50
N SER A 272 -7.06 9.23 14.25
CA SER A 272 -5.69 9.41 14.75
C SER A 272 -4.86 10.48 14.01
N THR A 273 -5.25 10.86 12.78
CA THR A 273 -4.44 11.74 11.91
C THR A 273 -4.98 13.17 11.83
N LYS A 274 -4.14 14.13 11.42
CA LYS A 274 -4.55 15.53 11.24
C LYS A 274 -5.64 15.73 10.20
N THR A 275 -5.71 14.88 9.18
CA THR A 275 -6.76 14.98 8.17
C THR A 275 -8.06 14.29 8.57
N GLY A 276 -8.06 13.46 9.62
CA GLY A 276 -9.19 12.57 9.92
C GLY A 276 -9.30 11.40 8.93
N ILE A 277 -8.17 10.99 8.34
CA ILE A 277 -8.09 9.94 7.31
C ILE A 277 -6.92 9.01 7.63
N MET A 278 -7.13 7.68 7.64
CA MET A 278 -6.05 6.76 7.98
C MET A 278 -4.96 6.69 6.89
N PRO A 279 -3.69 6.44 7.26
CA PRO A 279 -2.64 6.17 6.29
C PRO A 279 -2.77 4.75 5.72
N GLU A 280 -2.32 4.55 4.47
CA GLU A 280 -2.29 3.25 3.79
C GLU A 280 -1.65 2.12 4.63
N GLN A 281 -0.53 2.39 5.31
CA GLN A 281 0.18 1.42 6.17
C GLN A 281 0.93 2.10 7.33
N PHE A 282 0.80 1.56 8.54
CA PHE A 282 1.47 2.04 9.76
C PHE A 282 1.74 0.91 10.76
N GLN A 283 2.67 1.11 11.68
CA GLN A 283 3.08 0.09 12.67
C GLN A 283 2.81 0.56 14.10
N MET A 284 2.39 -0.38 14.95
CA MET A 284 1.97 -0.17 16.33
C MET A 284 2.72 -1.10 17.30
N ILE A 285 2.50 -0.90 18.59
CA ILE A 285 2.99 -1.79 19.64
C ILE A 285 1.83 -2.68 20.12
N PRO A 286 1.96 -4.02 20.12
CA PRO A 286 0.95 -4.89 20.71
C PRO A 286 0.97 -4.80 22.25
N CYS A 287 -0.21 -4.83 22.84
CA CYS A 287 -0.37 -5.31 24.22
C CYS A 287 -0.19 -6.83 24.28
N LYS A 288 0.15 -7.36 25.45
CA LYS A 288 0.16 -8.81 25.67
C LYS A 288 -1.28 -9.28 25.88
N GLU A 289 -1.55 -10.55 25.63
CA GLU A 289 -2.90 -11.13 25.64
C GLU A 289 -3.52 -11.16 27.05
N ASP A 290 -2.74 -11.54 28.07
CA ASP A 290 -3.19 -11.71 29.46
C ASP A 290 -2.96 -10.48 30.38
N GLU A 291 -2.42 -9.37 29.88
CA GLU A 291 -2.11 -8.18 30.69
C GLU A 291 -3.02 -6.99 30.36
N PRO A 292 -3.42 -6.17 31.37
CA PRO A 292 -4.14 -4.92 31.13
C PRO A 292 -3.39 -4.03 30.13
N CYS A 293 -4.08 -3.62 29.06
CA CYS A 293 -3.50 -2.88 27.94
C CYS A 293 -3.31 -1.38 28.24
N VAL A 294 -2.62 -1.09 29.34
CA VAL A 294 -2.30 0.26 29.82
C VAL A 294 -1.17 0.87 29.00
N TRP A 295 -1.19 2.19 28.84
CA TRP A 295 -0.12 2.94 28.17
C TRP A 295 1.22 2.84 28.91
N ASP A 296 2.23 2.22 28.29
CA ASP A 296 3.62 2.20 28.75
C ASP A 296 4.47 3.13 27.88
N GLU A 297 4.78 4.32 28.42
CA GLU A 297 5.54 5.36 27.72
C GLU A 297 7.01 4.95 27.48
N ALA A 298 7.61 4.18 28.39
CA ALA A 298 8.99 3.71 28.24
C ALA A 298 9.10 2.64 27.14
N LYS A 299 8.12 1.73 27.05
CA LYS A 299 7.97 0.79 25.93
C LYS A 299 7.72 1.51 24.61
N TYR A 300 6.96 2.61 24.61
CA TYR A 300 6.74 3.45 23.43
C TYR A 300 8.02 4.13 22.94
N TRP A 301 8.74 4.84 23.81
CA TRP A 301 10.01 5.50 23.44
C TRP A 301 11.06 4.49 22.96
N LYS A 302 11.16 3.33 23.63
CA LYS A 302 12.05 2.23 23.20
C LYS A 302 11.71 1.69 21.80
N ALA A 303 10.46 1.72 21.37
CA ALA A 303 10.06 1.32 20.03
C ALA A 303 10.31 2.42 18.97
N LEU A 304 10.35 3.70 19.38
CA LEU A 304 10.74 4.82 18.53
C LEU A 304 12.27 4.89 18.30
N ASP A 305 13.05 4.42 19.26
CA ASP A 305 14.53 4.42 19.25
C ASP A 305 15.10 3.04 19.65
N PRO A 306 14.88 1.99 18.82
CA PRO A 306 15.27 0.62 19.16
C PRO A 306 16.79 0.40 19.20
N ASN A 307 17.57 1.32 18.63
CA ASN A 307 19.03 1.28 18.51
C ASN A 307 19.70 2.41 19.34
N GLU A 308 19.08 2.79 20.46
CA GLU A 308 19.52 3.87 21.37
C GLU A 308 21.02 3.78 21.70
N LYS A 309 21.51 2.58 22.04
CA LYS A 309 22.89 2.34 22.48
C LYS A 309 23.89 2.57 21.35
N GLU A 310 23.58 2.05 20.18
CA GLU A 310 24.36 2.16 18.95
C GLU A 310 24.41 3.63 18.50
N ARG A 311 23.27 4.33 18.55
CA ARG A 311 23.12 5.76 18.27
C ARG A 311 23.97 6.63 19.19
N ILE A 312 23.92 6.37 20.51
CA ILE A 312 24.71 7.09 21.52
C ILE A 312 26.21 6.77 21.39
N ALA A 313 26.59 5.52 21.12
CA ALA A 313 27.98 5.11 20.92
C ALA A 313 28.59 5.76 19.67
N TRP A 314 27.86 5.73 18.54
CA TRP A 314 28.28 6.41 17.31
C TRP A 314 28.39 7.92 17.50
N GLY A 315 27.43 8.56 18.18
CA GLY A 315 27.49 10.00 18.49
C GLY A 315 28.73 10.40 19.30
N LYS A 316 29.10 9.60 20.31
CA LYS A 316 30.35 9.78 21.07
C LYS A 316 31.58 9.63 20.16
N GLN A 317 31.61 8.60 19.30
CA GLN A 317 32.71 8.38 18.35
C GLN A 317 32.87 9.54 17.36
N GLN A 318 31.77 10.08 16.82
CA GLN A 318 31.81 11.26 15.95
C GLN A 318 32.31 12.51 16.69
N LYS A 319 31.92 12.71 17.95
CA LYS A 319 32.42 13.81 18.78
C LYS A 319 33.94 13.69 19.02
N GLU A 320 34.45 12.51 19.30
CA GLU A 320 35.90 12.27 19.40
C GLU A 320 36.64 12.49 18.07
N LEU A 321 36.10 12.02 16.95
CA LEU A 321 36.71 12.19 15.63
C LEU A 321 36.75 13.66 15.22
N SER A 322 35.66 14.40 15.45
CA SER A 322 35.59 15.84 15.16
C SER A 322 36.54 16.66 16.05
N ALA A 323 36.67 16.34 17.34
CA ALA A 323 37.67 16.94 18.22
C ALA A 323 39.10 16.71 17.70
N LYS A 324 39.48 15.45 17.40
CA LYS A 324 40.80 15.08 16.85
C LYS A 324 41.09 15.74 15.50
N MET A 325 40.07 16.00 14.68
CA MET A 325 40.22 16.75 13.42
C MET A 325 40.42 18.25 13.65
N GLU A 326 39.73 18.85 14.62
CA GLU A 326 39.89 20.29 14.92
C GLU A 326 41.24 20.56 15.62
N GLU A 327 41.67 19.71 16.57
CA GLU A 327 43.02 19.72 17.16
C GLU A 327 44.11 19.70 16.07
N LYS A 328 44.02 18.75 15.12
CA LYS A 328 44.96 18.63 14.00
C LYS A 328 44.91 19.82 13.04
N LYS A 329 43.75 20.47 12.92
CA LYS A 329 43.54 21.67 12.09
C LYS A 329 44.11 22.92 12.77
N GLU A 330 44.06 23.01 14.09
CA GLU A 330 44.78 24.03 14.87
C GLU A 330 46.29 23.81 14.84
N GLU A 331 46.76 22.57 14.93
CA GLU A 331 48.19 22.20 14.77
C GLU A 331 48.72 22.65 13.39
N VAL A 332 48.05 22.30 12.29
CA VAL A 332 48.40 22.73 10.93
C VAL A 332 48.36 24.25 10.78
N ARG A 333 47.41 24.93 11.44
CA ARG A 333 47.30 26.39 11.44
C ARG A 333 48.47 27.07 12.20
N GLY A 334 48.92 26.48 13.31
CA GLY A 334 50.09 26.93 14.07
C GLY A 334 51.42 26.71 13.34
N ILE A 335 51.52 25.64 12.54
CA ILE A 335 52.69 25.42 11.67
C ILE A 335 52.79 26.50 10.58
N GLN A 336 51.67 26.93 9.98
CA GLN A 336 51.68 27.98 8.96
C GLN A 336 52.10 29.36 9.48
N THR A 337 51.97 29.66 10.77
CA THR A 337 52.36 30.96 11.34
C THR A 337 53.88 31.18 11.51
N ASN A 338 54.72 30.14 11.41
CA ASN A 338 56.18 30.24 11.58
C ASN A 338 56.97 30.26 10.25
N GLY A 339 56.29 30.48 9.11
CA GLY A 339 56.86 30.32 7.75
C GLY A 339 57.18 31.60 6.98
N THR A 340 57.71 32.66 7.59
CA THR A 340 58.02 33.91 6.87
C THR A 340 59.28 33.84 5.99
N SER A 341 59.09 33.84 4.67
CA SER A 341 60.06 34.36 3.69
C SER A 341 59.36 34.76 2.37
N PRO A 342 59.66 35.94 1.78
CA PRO A 342 58.94 36.45 0.62
C PRO A 342 59.48 35.86 -0.70
N VAL A 343 58.58 35.32 -1.53
CA VAL A 343 58.89 34.92 -2.91
C VAL A 343 58.54 36.07 -3.88
N PRO A 344 59.41 36.47 -4.82
CA PRO A 344 59.14 37.61 -5.70
C PRO A 344 58.00 37.39 -6.70
N ARG A 345 57.23 38.44 -7.00
CA ARG A 345 56.33 38.47 -8.15
C ARG A 345 57.14 38.63 -9.43
N SER A 346 57.22 37.59 -10.26
CA SER A 346 57.77 37.70 -11.61
C SER A 346 56.79 38.44 -12.53
N HIS A 347 57.30 39.40 -13.31
CA HIS A 347 56.54 40.03 -14.38
C HIS A 347 56.32 39.03 -15.53
N ARG A 348 55.13 39.05 -16.15
CA ARG A 348 54.90 38.39 -17.44
C ARG A 348 54.75 39.45 -18.53
N GLU A 349 55.66 39.41 -19.51
CA GLU A 349 55.71 40.40 -20.59
C GLU A 349 54.52 40.32 -21.57
N LYS A 350 54.29 41.44 -22.27
CA LYS A 350 53.34 41.54 -23.38
C LYS A 350 53.98 41.06 -24.67
N ARG A 351 53.31 40.18 -25.43
CA ARG A 351 53.54 40.03 -26.88
C ARG A 351 52.24 39.84 -27.65
N ASN A 352 52.13 40.63 -28.72
CA ASN A 352 51.17 40.66 -29.83
C ASN A 352 51.85 41.57 -30.90
N PRO A 353 51.52 41.57 -32.21
CA PRO A 353 50.32 41.03 -32.85
C PRO A 353 50.58 40.19 -34.13
N GLU A 354 49.53 40.04 -34.97
CA GLU A 354 49.51 39.56 -36.37
C GLU A 354 49.70 38.05 -36.61
N ARG A 355 48.89 37.32 -37.41
CA ARG A 355 47.60 37.51 -38.15
C ARG A 355 46.80 36.19 -37.96
N GLY A 356 45.50 36.04 -38.23
CA GLY A 356 44.51 36.82 -38.98
C GLY A 356 43.09 36.27 -38.71
N ASN A 357 42.07 36.79 -39.39
CA ASN A 357 40.68 36.81 -38.87
C ASN A 357 39.65 36.07 -39.75
N TRP A 358 38.65 35.43 -39.13
CA TRP A 358 37.24 35.45 -39.56
C TRP A 358 36.30 35.30 -38.33
N HIS A 359 35.18 36.03 -38.33
CA HIS A 359 34.20 36.15 -37.24
C HIS A 359 32.79 35.76 -37.70
N VAL A 360 31.93 35.32 -36.78
CA VAL A 360 30.49 35.69 -36.75
C VAL A 360 30.02 35.90 -35.29
N ILE A 361 29.65 37.15 -34.96
CA ILE A 361 28.63 37.64 -34.00
C ILE A 361 28.27 36.72 -32.79
N ALA A 362 28.52 37.01 -31.50
CA ALA A 362 28.57 38.23 -30.66
C ALA A 362 27.22 38.70 -30.04
N SER A 363 27.15 38.67 -28.70
CA SER A 363 26.14 39.39 -27.88
C SER A 363 26.57 40.85 -27.62
N PRO A 364 25.73 41.65 -26.93
CA PRO A 364 26.30 42.52 -25.89
C PRO A 364 25.49 42.57 -24.58
N THR A 365 26.21 42.76 -23.48
CA THR A 365 25.70 43.15 -22.14
C THR A 365 25.83 44.67 -21.95
N HIS A 366 25.14 45.25 -20.97
CA HIS A 366 25.66 46.38 -20.18
C HIS A 366 24.94 46.54 -18.82
N THR A 367 25.66 47.10 -17.84
CA THR A 367 25.16 47.52 -16.52
C THR A 367 25.78 48.86 -16.11
N PRO A 368 25.12 49.61 -15.21
CA PRO A 368 25.83 50.44 -14.23
C PRO A 368 25.25 50.40 -12.80
N LYS A 369 26.01 50.97 -11.86
CA LYS A 369 25.76 51.27 -10.42
C LYS A 369 26.30 52.71 -10.14
N PRO A 370 26.16 53.36 -8.95
CA PRO A 370 25.74 52.92 -7.60
C PRO A 370 24.34 53.50 -7.21
N SER A 371 23.84 53.65 -5.97
CA SER A 371 24.35 53.60 -4.58
C SER A 371 23.28 52.96 -3.63
N ASP A 372 23.26 53.01 -2.28
CA ASP A 372 24.11 53.65 -1.25
C ASP A 372 24.14 52.81 0.07
N SER A 373 24.17 53.47 1.24
CA SER A 373 24.21 52.94 2.62
C SER A 373 22.79 52.79 3.24
N SER A 374 22.53 52.00 4.29
CA SER A 374 23.40 51.71 5.46
C SER A 374 23.15 50.36 6.18
N ASP A 375 24.15 49.95 6.97
CA ASP A 375 24.09 49.11 8.18
C ASP A 375 23.47 47.70 8.16
N VAL A 376 24.34 46.71 7.95
CA VAL A 376 24.28 45.43 8.68
C VAL A 376 25.62 45.20 9.39
N LYS A 377 25.64 45.31 10.72
CA LYS A 377 26.81 44.96 11.53
C LYS A 377 27.05 43.45 11.51
N GLY A 378 28.31 43.06 11.62
CA GLY A 378 28.76 41.70 11.33
C GLY A 378 28.07 40.60 12.15
N ARG A 379 27.87 39.45 11.51
CA ARG A 379 27.78 38.15 12.18
C ARG A 379 29.09 37.42 11.92
N ASP A 380 29.83 37.10 12.96
CA ASP A 380 30.99 36.22 12.84
C ASP A 380 30.58 34.86 12.26
N PRO A 381 31.43 34.23 11.43
CA PRO A 381 31.22 32.85 11.01
C PRO A 381 31.42 31.94 12.22
N LYS A 382 30.33 31.68 12.96
CA LYS A 382 30.32 30.62 13.97
C LYS A 382 30.81 29.32 13.32
N GLY A 383 31.82 28.70 13.93
CA GLY A 383 32.31 27.38 13.52
C GLY A 383 31.21 26.33 13.59
N PRO A 384 31.42 25.14 12.99
CA PRO A 384 30.43 24.07 12.98
C PRO A 384 30.04 23.71 14.42
N SER A 385 28.79 23.98 14.78
CA SER A 385 28.24 23.57 16.06
C SER A 385 28.14 22.04 16.07
N ILE A 386 28.93 21.40 16.93
CA ILE A 386 28.74 19.99 17.26
C ILE A 386 27.45 19.90 18.07
N ASP A 387 26.32 19.65 17.40
CA ASP A 387 25.07 19.37 18.09
C ASP A 387 25.27 18.20 19.04
N PRO A 388 24.80 18.29 20.30
CA PRO A 388 24.87 17.18 21.23
C PRO A 388 24.07 16.00 20.66
N THR A 389 24.60 14.79 20.76
CA THR A 389 23.83 13.59 20.44
C THR A 389 22.60 13.56 21.36
N PRO A 390 21.37 13.62 20.82
CA PRO A 390 20.18 13.79 21.65
C PRO A 390 19.99 12.60 22.59
N SER A 391 19.37 12.85 23.73
CA SER A 391 18.94 11.81 24.66
C SER A 391 17.93 10.84 24.01
N HIS A 392 17.56 9.78 24.73
CA HIS A 392 16.51 8.87 24.26
C HIS A 392 15.16 9.59 24.11
N GLU A 393 14.78 10.39 25.10
CA GLU A 393 13.55 11.19 25.12
C GLU A 393 13.56 12.30 24.06
N GLU A 394 14.65 13.08 23.96
CA GLU A 394 14.80 14.13 22.93
C GLU A 394 14.69 13.55 21.52
N PHE A 395 15.32 12.40 21.27
CA PHE A 395 15.24 11.72 19.98
C PHE A 395 13.81 11.20 19.71
N ALA A 396 13.17 10.54 20.67
CA ALA A 396 11.80 10.04 20.54
C ALA A 396 10.80 11.18 20.26
N LEU A 397 10.87 12.28 21.02
CA LEU A 397 10.07 13.48 20.80
C LEU A 397 10.35 14.10 19.42
N SER A 398 11.62 14.15 18.99
CA SER A 398 11.97 14.65 17.65
C SER A 398 11.39 13.78 16.53
N ARG A 399 11.33 12.45 16.69
CA ARG A 399 10.66 11.56 15.72
C ARG A 399 9.14 11.76 15.72
N ILE A 400 8.49 11.81 16.88
CA ILE A 400 7.04 12.07 16.98
C ILE A 400 6.69 13.38 16.27
N GLN A 401 7.47 14.45 16.49
CA GLN A 401 7.25 15.76 15.87
C GLN A 401 7.55 15.74 14.36
N ASN A 402 8.75 15.33 13.95
CA ASN A 402 9.19 15.43 12.55
C ASN A 402 8.48 14.42 11.62
N GLU A 403 8.05 13.28 12.14
CA GLU A 403 7.28 12.28 11.40
C GLU A 403 5.77 12.40 11.65
N HIS A 404 5.30 13.35 12.49
CA HIS A 404 3.89 13.56 12.82
C HIS A 404 3.17 12.27 13.29
N LEU A 405 3.82 11.46 14.12
CA LEU A 405 3.29 10.15 14.52
C LEU A 405 2.11 10.29 15.49
N PRO A 406 0.94 9.67 15.21
CA PRO A 406 -0.14 9.58 16.20
C PRO A 406 0.28 8.77 17.45
N PRO A 407 -0.25 9.08 18.65
CA PRO A 407 0.06 8.32 19.86
C PRO A 407 -0.27 6.82 19.71
N GLY A 408 0.72 5.96 20.00
CA GLY A 408 0.62 4.50 19.81
C GLY A 408 1.11 3.99 18.45
N VAL A 409 1.28 4.88 17.46
CA VAL A 409 1.97 4.58 16.20
C VAL A 409 3.47 4.83 16.36
N VAL A 410 4.30 3.88 15.94
CA VAL A 410 5.78 3.96 16.03
C VAL A 410 6.46 4.24 14.68
N ARG A 411 5.72 4.04 13.59
CA ARG A 411 6.13 4.29 12.21
C ARG A 411 4.90 4.37 11.32
N ILE A 412 4.92 5.25 10.32
CA ILE A 412 3.98 5.20 9.19
C ILE A 412 4.78 4.77 7.96
N ASN A 413 4.44 3.60 7.41
CA ASN A 413 5.16 3.00 6.28
C ASN A 413 4.76 3.64 4.95
N SER A 414 3.47 3.96 4.80
CA SER A 414 2.94 4.68 3.65
C SER A 414 1.84 5.65 4.11
N ARG A 415 2.03 6.95 3.83
CA ARG A 415 1.18 8.05 4.31
C ARG A 415 0.09 8.46 3.33
N ILE A 416 0.05 7.82 2.17
CA ILE A 416 -0.90 8.08 1.09
C ILE A 416 -2.31 7.68 1.53
N TYR A 417 -3.33 8.32 0.95
CA TYR A 417 -4.69 7.78 0.91
C TYR A 417 -5.22 7.85 -0.52
N LEU A 418 -5.49 6.66 -1.07
CA LEU A 418 -5.80 6.42 -2.48
C LEU A 418 -7.30 6.56 -2.83
N LEU A 419 -8.12 7.17 -1.97
CA LEU A 419 -9.59 7.21 -2.06
C LEU A 419 -10.30 5.87 -1.78
N ARG A 420 -9.66 4.97 -1.03
CA ARG A 420 -10.09 3.57 -0.85
C ARG A 420 -11.33 3.34 0.05
N PRO A 421 -12.07 2.22 -0.11
CA PRO A 421 -13.36 1.94 0.54
C PRO A 421 -13.34 1.08 1.82
N GLU A 422 -12.29 0.31 2.10
CA GLU A 422 -12.31 -0.90 2.94
C GLU A 422 -12.75 -0.62 4.39
N ALA A 423 -12.47 0.59 4.90
CA ALA A 423 -12.93 1.05 6.20
C ALA A 423 -14.40 1.51 6.23
N ILE A 424 -14.90 2.13 5.15
CA ILE A 424 -16.31 2.54 5.05
C ILE A 424 -17.22 1.35 4.71
N GLU A 425 -16.73 0.34 3.98
CA GLU A 425 -17.43 -0.94 3.80
C GLU A 425 -17.73 -1.59 5.15
N SER A 426 -16.72 -1.77 6.01
CA SER A 426 -16.89 -2.37 7.32
C SER A 426 -17.81 -1.55 8.25
N VAL A 427 -17.79 -0.23 8.15
CA VAL A 427 -18.73 0.66 8.87
C VAL A 427 -20.17 0.48 8.34
N PHE A 428 -20.35 0.38 7.03
CA PHE A 428 -21.65 0.08 6.39
C PHE A 428 -22.20 -1.30 6.81
N ILE A 429 -21.39 -2.35 6.75
CA ILE A 429 -21.79 -3.70 7.15
C ILE A 429 -22.12 -3.75 8.65
N MET A 430 -21.30 -3.12 9.51
CA MET A 430 -21.60 -3.03 10.94
C MET A 430 -22.91 -2.28 11.21
N TYR A 431 -23.20 -1.19 10.50
CA TYR A 431 -24.50 -0.51 10.60
C TYR A 431 -25.66 -1.44 10.22
N ARG A 432 -25.65 -2.03 9.01
CA ARG A 432 -26.74 -2.91 8.53
C ARG A 432 -26.98 -4.12 9.45
N LEU A 433 -25.92 -4.68 10.05
CA LEU A 433 -26.01 -5.87 10.90
C LEU A 433 -26.32 -5.60 12.39
N THR A 434 -26.33 -4.34 12.83
CA THR A 434 -26.58 -3.96 14.24
C THR A 434 -27.65 -2.88 14.46
N GLY A 435 -27.88 -2.00 13.49
CA GLY A 435 -28.73 -0.81 13.63
C GLY A 435 -28.12 0.30 14.50
N ASP A 436 -26.84 0.20 14.87
CA ASP A 436 -26.19 1.17 15.78
C ASP A 436 -25.78 2.46 15.02
N GLU A 437 -26.38 3.58 15.42
CA GLU A 437 -26.12 4.93 14.88
C GLU A 437 -24.65 5.38 15.03
N TYR A 438 -23.89 4.77 15.95
CA TYR A 438 -22.44 4.99 16.08
C TYR A 438 -21.72 4.86 14.74
N TRP A 439 -22.08 3.86 13.94
CA TRP A 439 -21.48 3.62 12.63
C TRP A 439 -21.83 4.72 11.62
N ARG A 440 -23.07 5.24 11.65
CA ARG A 440 -23.48 6.38 10.80
C ARG A 440 -22.77 7.67 11.19
N GLU A 441 -22.64 7.94 12.48
CA GLU A 441 -21.86 9.09 12.99
C GLU A 441 -20.39 9.05 12.54
N LYS A 442 -19.75 7.88 12.64
CA LYS A 442 -18.34 7.71 12.27
C LYS A 442 -18.14 7.78 10.76
N GLY A 443 -19.02 7.14 9.99
CA GLY A 443 -19.03 7.26 8.53
C GLY A 443 -19.23 8.69 8.06
N TRP A 444 -20.11 9.48 8.70
CA TRP A 444 -20.25 10.90 8.34
C TRP A 444 -18.97 11.69 8.58
N LYS A 445 -18.31 11.50 9.73
CA LYS A 445 -17.02 12.14 10.05
C LYS A 445 -15.92 11.74 9.05
N MET A 446 -15.89 10.47 8.62
CA MET A 446 -14.99 9.99 7.56
C MET A 446 -15.29 10.66 6.21
N PHE A 447 -16.56 10.80 5.84
CA PHE A 447 -16.97 11.50 4.61
C PHE A 447 -16.57 12.97 4.62
N GLU A 448 -16.85 13.71 5.70
CA GLU A 448 -16.46 15.11 5.87
C GLU A 448 -14.93 15.30 5.77
N ALA A 449 -14.16 14.43 6.44
CA ALA A 449 -12.71 14.41 6.38
C ALA A 449 -12.19 14.21 4.94
N ILE A 450 -12.64 13.13 4.28
CA ILE A 450 -12.26 12.85 2.89
C ILE A 450 -12.65 14.01 1.97
N ALA A 451 -13.90 14.45 2.01
CA ALA A 451 -14.40 15.52 1.13
C ALA A 451 -13.68 16.85 1.35
N LYS A 452 -13.27 17.17 2.58
CA LYS A 452 -12.45 18.36 2.89
C LYS A 452 -11.06 18.31 2.27
N TYR A 453 -10.39 17.16 2.31
CA TYR A 453 -8.97 17.06 1.95
C TYR A 453 -8.71 16.55 0.52
N THR A 454 -9.59 15.73 -0.06
CA THR A 454 -9.37 15.12 -1.39
C THR A 454 -10.04 15.90 -2.54
N ARG A 455 -11.05 16.73 -2.27
CA ARG A 455 -11.80 17.48 -3.31
C ARG A 455 -10.92 18.44 -4.12
N THR A 456 -11.17 18.53 -5.42
CA THR A 456 -10.58 19.45 -6.40
C THR A 456 -11.67 20.38 -6.97
N GLU A 457 -11.36 21.15 -8.02
CA GLU A 457 -12.34 22.01 -8.71
C GLU A 457 -13.44 21.20 -9.43
N ILE A 458 -13.14 19.97 -9.86
CA ILE A 458 -14.02 19.14 -10.69
C ILE A 458 -14.36 17.77 -10.10
N ALA A 459 -13.57 17.25 -9.15
CA ALA A 459 -13.66 15.87 -8.68
C ALA A 459 -13.01 15.69 -7.29
N HIS A 460 -12.48 14.50 -7.00
CA HIS A 460 -11.62 14.19 -5.86
C HIS A 460 -10.31 13.57 -6.34
N ALA A 461 -9.25 13.64 -5.53
CA ALA A 461 -7.94 13.12 -5.89
C ALA A 461 -7.19 12.53 -4.67
N THR A 462 -6.36 11.52 -4.93
CA THR A 462 -5.44 10.91 -3.95
C THR A 462 -4.60 11.98 -3.24
N ILE A 463 -4.37 11.79 -1.94
CA ILE A 463 -3.52 12.65 -1.11
C ILE A 463 -2.28 11.91 -0.61
N LYS A 464 -1.13 12.58 -0.61
CA LYS A 464 0.20 11.95 -0.43
C LYS A 464 0.66 11.82 1.02
N ASP A 465 0.12 12.62 1.94
CA ASP A 465 0.44 12.56 3.36
C ASP A 465 -0.76 12.98 4.22
N VAL A 466 -1.42 12.02 4.88
CA VAL A 466 -2.55 12.27 5.81
C VAL A 466 -2.15 12.93 7.14
N THR A 467 -0.86 13.11 7.43
CA THR A 467 -0.37 13.64 8.70
C THR A 467 -0.24 15.17 8.72
N VAL A 468 -0.49 15.85 7.60
CA VAL A 468 -0.29 17.30 7.46
C VAL A 468 -1.57 18.07 7.15
N ASP A 469 -1.64 19.31 7.63
CA ASP A 469 -2.82 20.18 7.56
C ASP A 469 -3.22 20.62 6.15
N LYS A 470 -2.30 20.48 5.19
CA LYS A 470 -2.48 20.78 3.75
C LYS A 470 -1.82 19.67 2.92
N PRO A 471 -2.47 18.51 2.75
CA PRO A 471 -1.86 17.37 2.10
C PRO A 471 -1.66 17.62 0.60
N PRO A 472 -0.47 17.34 0.03
CA PRO A 472 -0.25 17.39 -1.40
C PRO A 472 -1.14 16.36 -2.12
N LYS A 473 -1.82 16.78 -3.17
CA LYS A 473 -2.59 15.89 -4.05
C LYS A 473 -1.70 15.24 -5.11
N SER A 474 -2.14 14.08 -5.59
CA SER A 474 -1.78 13.55 -6.91
C SER A 474 -2.76 14.04 -7.97
N ASP A 475 -2.42 13.87 -9.24
CA ASP A 475 -3.35 14.00 -10.37
C ASP A 475 -3.90 12.62 -10.74
N GLU A 476 -4.65 12.01 -9.80
CA GLU A 476 -5.25 10.68 -9.96
C GLU A 476 -6.54 10.56 -9.14
N MET A 477 -7.56 9.95 -9.73
CA MET A 477 -8.79 9.53 -9.06
C MET A 477 -9.04 8.07 -9.40
N GLN A 478 -8.92 7.19 -8.40
CA GLN A 478 -9.06 5.75 -8.60
C GLN A 478 -10.52 5.36 -8.85
N SER A 479 -10.78 4.35 -9.70
CA SER A 479 -12.14 3.95 -10.09
C SER A 479 -13.01 3.53 -8.91
N PHE A 480 -12.42 2.88 -7.91
CA PHE A 480 -13.06 2.46 -6.66
C PHE A 480 -13.58 3.62 -5.81
N TRP A 481 -13.12 4.86 -6.01
CA TRP A 481 -13.76 6.04 -5.40
C TRP A 481 -15.25 6.12 -5.76
N LEU A 482 -15.58 5.87 -7.03
CA LEU A 482 -16.95 5.90 -7.54
C LEU A 482 -17.67 4.57 -7.32
N ALA A 483 -17.00 3.45 -7.58
CA ALA A 483 -17.61 2.12 -7.54
C ALA A 483 -17.84 1.58 -6.12
N GLU A 484 -17.06 2.04 -5.14
CA GLU A 484 -17.02 1.43 -3.80
C GLU A 484 -17.09 2.47 -2.69
N THR A 485 -16.20 3.47 -2.66
CA THR A 485 -16.13 4.41 -1.54
C THR A 485 -17.40 5.26 -1.45
N LEU A 486 -17.86 5.83 -2.57
CA LEU A 486 -19.15 6.51 -2.64
C LEU A 486 -20.35 5.54 -2.56
N LYS A 487 -20.22 4.28 -3.05
CA LYS A 487 -21.25 3.22 -2.90
C LYS A 487 -21.55 3.00 -1.41
N TYR A 488 -20.54 2.74 -0.59
CA TYR A 488 -20.70 2.46 0.83
C TYR A 488 -21.09 3.70 1.64
N PHE A 489 -20.59 4.90 1.31
CA PHE A 489 -21.11 6.13 1.93
C PHE A 489 -22.61 6.33 1.64
N TYR A 490 -23.06 6.08 0.40
CA TYR A 490 -24.49 6.18 0.07
C TYR A 490 -25.33 5.13 0.81
N LEU A 491 -24.93 3.85 0.77
CA LEU A 491 -25.68 2.74 1.37
C LEU A 491 -25.71 2.75 2.92
N LEU A 492 -24.79 3.47 3.56
CA LEU A 492 -24.79 3.74 5.00
C LEU A 492 -25.92 4.70 5.43
N PHE A 493 -26.31 5.64 4.54
CA PHE A 493 -27.38 6.61 4.81
C PHE A 493 -28.69 6.33 4.05
N SER A 494 -28.73 5.29 3.21
CA SER A 494 -29.95 4.83 2.56
C SER A 494 -30.87 4.07 3.51
N GLU A 495 -32.13 3.90 3.11
CA GLU A 495 -33.04 2.96 3.76
C GLU A 495 -32.48 1.51 3.69
N PRO A 496 -32.78 0.63 4.68
CA PRO A 496 -32.23 -0.73 4.73
C PRO A 496 -32.60 -1.63 3.54
N ASN A 497 -33.74 -1.39 2.89
CA ASN A 497 -34.18 -2.13 1.71
C ASN A 497 -33.47 -1.73 0.40
N VAL A 498 -32.61 -0.70 0.43
CA VAL A 498 -31.76 -0.33 -0.71
C VAL A 498 -30.50 -1.19 -0.67
N VAL A 499 -30.43 -2.19 -1.55
CA VAL A 499 -29.41 -3.25 -1.53
C VAL A 499 -29.42 -3.95 -0.17
N ASP A 500 -30.42 -4.78 0.05
CA ASP A 500 -30.54 -5.61 1.26
C ASP A 500 -29.47 -6.72 1.26
N LEU A 501 -28.87 -7.00 2.41
CA LEU A 501 -27.83 -8.03 2.55
C LEU A 501 -28.41 -9.45 2.54
N ASP A 502 -29.72 -9.59 2.74
CA ASP A 502 -30.43 -10.87 2.56
C ASP A 502 -30.73 -11.17 1.07
N GLU A 503 -30.68 -10.16 0.19
CA GLU A 503 -30.90 -10.32 -1.27
C GLU A 503 -29.63 -10.16 -2.13
N TYR A 504 -28.62 -9.42 -1.65
CA TYR A 504 -27.44 -9.03 -2.41
C TYR A 504 -26.12 -9.36 -1.71
N VAL A 505 -25.18 -9.87 -2.49
CA VAL A 505 -23.73 -9.93 -2.16
C VAL A 505 -23.05 -8.74 -2.86
N LEU A 506 -22.11 -8.07 -2.19
CA LEU A 506 -21.60 -6.73 -2.54
C LEU A 506 -20.10 -6.61 -2.79
#